data_AF-H6PVH9-F1
#
_entry.id   AF-H6PVH9-F1
#
_cell.length_a   1.000
_cell.length_b   1.000
_cell.length_c   1.000
_cell.angle_alpha   90.00
_cell.angle_beta   90.00
_cell.angle_gamma   90.00
#
_symmetry.space_group_name_H-M   'P 1'
#
loop_
_entity.id
_entity.type
_entity.pdbx_description
1 polymer ?
#
loop_
_entity_poly.entity_id
_entity_poly.type
_entity_poly.pdbx_seq_one_letter_code
_entity_poly.pdbx_strand_id
1 'polypeptide(L)' 'MADILQYSADLDPEFISIEIFEELFLIDKEKLQEPIKRLEALSIMNLTYQNRQAGLQLHRLMQFITKQYINKIKNMR' A
#
# COMPACT_ATOMS: atom_id res chain seq x y z
N MET A 1 -4.36 -11.87 -3.63
CA MET A 1 -4.39 -10.53 -4.29
C MET A 1 -5.42 -9.60 -3.67
N ALA A 2 -6.59 -10.09 -3.24
CA ALA A 2 -7.58 -9.30 -2.50
C ALA A 2 -7.11 -8.85 -1.10
N ASP A 3 -6.24 -9.63 -0.45
CA ASP A 3 -5.91 -9.40 0.97
C ASP A 3 -4.99 -8.18 1.21
N ILE A 4 -4.04 -7.91 0.31
CA ILE A 4 -3.07 -6.80 0.48
C ILE A 4 -3.76 -5.42 0.51
N LEU A 5 -4.77 -5.22 -0.36
CA LEU A 5 -5.46 -3.93 -0.46
C LEU A 5 -6.34 -3.66 0.76
N GLN A 6 -6.93 -4.70 1.34
CA GLN A 6 -7.78 -4.56 2.52
C GLN A 6 -6.96 -4.18 3.76
N TYR A 7 -5.75 -4.73 3.93
CA TYR A 7 -4.82 -4.29 4.98
C TYR A 7 -4.30 -2.87 4.72
N SER A 8 -4.06 -2.48 3.47
CA SER A 8 -3.61 -1.12 3.15
C SER A 8 -4.61 0.00 3.52
N ALA A 9 -5.87 -0.35 3.78
CA ALA A 9 -6.88 0.60 4.25
C ALA A 9 -6.73 0.95 5.75
N ASP A 10 -6.14 0.05 6.54
CA ASP A 10 -5.85 0.24 7.97
C ASP A 10 -4.40 0.70 8.22
N LEU A 11 -3.54 0.61 7.22
CA LEU A 11 -2.16 1.08 7.25
C LEU A 11 -2.09 2.57 6.94
N ASP A 12 -1.09 3.26 7.50
CA ASP A 12 -0.85 4.67 7.23
C ASP A 12 -0.61 4.86 5.72
N PRO A 13 -1.51 5.56 5.00
CA PRO A 13 -1.40 5.71 3.56
C PRO A 13 -0.18 6.57 3.15
N GLU A 14 0.40 7.31 4.08
CA GLU A 14 1.62 8.09 3.85
C GLU A 14 2.89 7.22 3.95
N PHE A 15 2.86 6.16 4.77
CA PHE A 15 4.01 5.28 4.95
C PHE A 15 3.63 3.87 5.41
N ILE A 16 3.78 2.90 4.51
CA ILE A 16 3.65 1.47 4.78
C ILE A 16 5.04 0.84 4.75
N SER A 17 5.57 0.39 5.89
CA SER A 17 6.90 -0.25 5.93
C SER A 17 6.94 -1.47 5.00
N ILE A 18 7.99 -1.61 4.20
CA ILE A 18 8.17 -2.80 3.35
C ILE A 18 8.33 -4.07 4.20
N GLU A 19 8.87 -3.94 5.42
CA GLU A 19 9.06 -5.03 6.37
C GLU A 19 7.74 -5.74 6.69
N ILE A 20 6.60 -5.03 6.69
CA ILE A 20 5.29 -5.66 6.94
C ILE A 20 4.93 -6.68 5.87
N PHE A 21 5.43 -6.51 4.63
CA PHE A 21 5.17 -7.48 3.56
C PHE A 21 6.05 -8.72 3.70
N GLU A 22 7.26 -8.56 4.22
CA GLU A 22 8.13 -9.68 4.57
C GLU A 22 7.49 -10.51 5.69
N GLU A 23 6.96 -9.84 6.73
CA GLU A 23 6.30 -10.49 7.86
C GLU A 23 4.96 -11.14 7.50
N LEU A 24 4.07 -10.44 6.79
CA LEU A 24 2.71 -10.93 6.51
C LEU A 24 2.65 -11.95 5.38
N PHE A 25 3.52 -11.83 4.37
CA PHE A 25 3.45 -12.65 3.16
C PHE A 25 4.63 -13.61 3.01
N LEU A 26 5.60 -13.58 3.93
CA LEU A 26 6.81 -14.41 3.88
C LEU A 26 7.56 -14.28 2.54
N ILE A 27 7.58 -13.06 1.98
CA ILE A 27 8.22 -12.75 0.70
C ILE A 27 9.58 -12.11 0.96
N ASP A 28 10.62 -12.63 0.33
CA ASP A 28 11.96 -12.02 0.37
C ASP A 28 11.95 -10.62 -0.27
N LYS A 29 12.71 -9.68 0.31
CA LYS A 29 12.84 -8.30 -0.19
C LYS A 29 13.18 -8.19 -1.67
N GLU A 30 14.03 -9.09 -2.18
CA GLU A 30 14.43 -9.11 -3.58
C GLU A 30 13.25 -9.41 -4.51
N LYS A 31 12.36 -10.32 -4.09
CA LYS A 31 11.14 -10.69 -4.82
C LYS A 31 10.09 -9.59 -4.79
N LEU A 32 10.19 -8.64 -3.84
CA LEU A 32 9.29 -7.48 -3.76
C LEU A 32 9.63 -6.37 -4.76
N GLN A 33 10.85 -6.33 -5.33
CA GLN A 33 11.25 -5.25 -6.23
C GLN A 33 10.38 -5.16 -7.49
N GLU A 34 10.10 -6.29 -8.14
CA GLU A 34 9.32 -6.30 -9.38
C GLU A 34 7.84 -5.92 -9.15
N PRO A 35 7.14 -6.47 -8.13
CA PRO A 35 5.82 -6.00 -7.73
C PRO A 35 5.78 -4.50 -7.41
N ILE A 36 6.74 -3.98 -6.65
CA ILE A 36 6.80 -2.56 -6.29
C ILE A 36 6.91 -1.70 -7.56
N LYS A 37 7.84 -2.03 -8.47
CA LYS A 37 7.98 -1.31 -9.75
C LYS A 37 6.70 -1.33 -10.58
N ARG A 38 5.97 -2.44 -10.60
CA ARG A 38 4.68 -2.54 -11.30
C ARG A 38 3.63 -1.64 -10.64
N LEU A 39 3.56 -1.60 -9.32
CA LEU A 39 2.65 -0.73 -8.57
C LEU A 39 2.95 0.76 -8.78
N GLU A 40 4.23 1.12 -8.86
CA GLU A 40 4.70 2.48 -9.23
C GLU A 40 4.28 2.83 -10.66
N ALA A 41 4.53 1.94 -11.62
CA ALA A 41 4.16 2.15 -13.02
C ALA A 41 2.64 2.34 -13.21
N LEU A 42 1.83 1.70 -12.37
CA LEU A 42 0.38 1.83 -12.37
C LEU A 42 -0.12 3.04 -11.57
N SER A 43 0.77 3.86 -11.00
CA SER A 43 0.42 4.99 -10.13
C SER A 43 -0.48 4.60 -8.95
N ILE A 44 -0.29 3.37 -8.43
CA ILE A 44 -1.04 2.85 -7.28
C ILE A 44 -0.32 3.19 -5.99
N MET A 45 1.00 2.96 -5.94
CA MET A 45 1.87 3.23 -4.80
C MET A 45 3.21 3.78 -5.28
N ASN A 46 3.91 4.49 -4.41
CA ASN A 46 5.26 5.00 -4.65
C ASN A 46 6.23 4.43 -3.61
N LEU A 47 7.46 4.13 -4.01
CA LEU A 47 8.54 3.87 -3.05
C LEU A 47 8.92 5.19 -2.37
N THR A 48 8.98 5.18 -1.04
CA THR A 48 9.37 6.33 -0.22
C THR A 48 10.36 5.91 0.86
N TYR A 49 10.99 6.90 1.48
CA TYR A 49 11.94 6.69 2.57
C TYR A 49 11.62 7.63 3.73
N GLN A 50 11.39 7.08 4.92
CA GLN A 50 11.28 7.82 6.18
C GLN A 50 12.29 7.27 7.18
N ASN A 51 13.03 8.13 7.88
CA ASN A 51 14.01 7.73 8.91
C ASN A 51 15.01 6.64 8.45
N ARG A 52 15.40 6.66 7.16
CA ARG A 52 16.27 5.65 6.50
C ARG A 52 15.63 4.27 6.29
N GLN A 53 14.34 4.11 6.58
CA GLN A 53 13.56 2.91 6.27
C GLN A 53 12.84 3.09 4.93
N ALA A 54 12.85 2.03 4.13
CA ALA A 54 12.13 1.98 2.86
C ALA A 54 10.67 1.59 3.13
N GLY A 55 9.75 2.36 2.57
CA GLY A 55 8.31 2.13 2.69
C GLY A 55 7.60 2.37 1.37
N LEU A 56 6.31 2.05 1.34
CA LEU A 56 5.41 2.34 0.25
C LEU A 56 4.42 3.40 0.69
N GLN A 57 4.24 4.42 -0.13
CA GLN A 57 3.21 5.43 0.04
C GLN A 57 2.08 5.13 -0.94
N LEU A 58 0.84 5.11 -0.47
CA LEU A 58 -0.30 4.99 -1.37
C LEU A 58 -0.41 6.27 -2.22
N HIS A 59 -0.53 6.13 -3.53
CA HIS A 59 -0.62 7.30 -4.40
C HIS A 59 -1.85 8.15 -4.04
N ARG A 60 -1.71 9.48 -4.06
CA ARG A 60 -2.76 10.41 -3.58
C ARG A 60 -4.12 10.20 -4.24
N LEU A 61 -4.14 9.84 -5.53
CA LEU A 61 -5.36 9.50 -6.24
C LEU A 61 -6.03 8.24 -5.67
N MET A 62 -5.24 7.21 -5.37
CA MET A 62 -5.73 5.98 -4.74
C MET A 62 -6.22 6.26 -3.32
N GLN A 63 -5.52 7.08 -2.53
CA GLN A 63 -6.00 7.51 -1.21
C GLN A 63 -7.39 8.16 -1.30
N PHE A 64 -7.59 9.05 -2.27
CA PHE A 64 -8.87 9.69 -2.50
C PHE A 64 -9.96 8.67 -2.84
N ILE A 65 -9.71 7.78 -3.81
CA ILE A 65 -10.69 6.77 -4.26
C ILE A 65 -11.03 5.81 -3.11
N THR A 66 -10.03 5.30 -2.39
CA THR A 66 -10.21 4.39 -1.24
C THR A 66 -11.06 5.06 -0.16
N LYS A 67 -10.81 6.33 0.17
CA LYS A 67 -11.61 7.08 1.14
C LYS A 67 -13.08 7.22 0.70
N GLN A 68 -13.32 7.53 -0.57
CA GLN A 68 -14.68 7.62 -1.11
C GLN A 68 -15.41 6.26 -1.04
N TYR A 69 -14.72 5.17 -1.38
CA TYR A 69 -15.27 3.83 -1.33
C TYR A 69 -15.66 3.40 0.09
N ILE A 70 -14.78 3.62 1.07
CA ILE A 70 -15.05 3.31 2.48
C ILE A 70 -16.23 4.13 3.00
N ASN A 71 -16.27 5.44 2.71
CA ASN A 71 -17.37 6.31 3.12
C ASN A 71 -18.70 5.84 2.52
N LYS A 72 -18.70 5.43 1.24
CA LYS A 72 -19.88 4.89 0.57
C LYS A 72 -20.39 3.60 1.25
N ILE A 73 -19.50 2.70 1.66
CA ILE A 73 -19.88 1.48 2.39
C ILE A 73 -20.45 1.83 3.77
N LYS A 74 -19.81 2.75 4.50
CA LYS A 74 -20.29 3.17 5.83
C LYS A 74 -21.68 3.80 5.77
N ASN A 75 -21.97 4.59 4.73
CA ASN A 75 -23.28 5.22 4.53
C ASN A 75 -24.38 4.25 4.06
N MET A 76 -24.02 3.02 3.68
CA MET A 76 -24.97 1.97 3.31
C MET A 76 -25.28 0.99 4.46
N ARG A 77 -24.58 1.11 5.59
CA ARG A 77 -24.85 0.36 6.83
C ARG A 77 -25.59 1.26 7.82
#